data_AF-A0A151F336-F1
#
_entry.id   AF-A0A151F336-F1
#
_cell.length_a   1.000
_cell.length_b   1.000
_cell.length_c   1.000
_cell.angle_alpha   90.00
_cell.angle_beta   90.00
_cell.angle_gamma   90.00
#
_symmetry.space_group_name_H-M   'P 1'
#
loop_
_entity.id
_entity.type
_entity.pdbx_description
1 polymer ?
#
loop_
_entity_poly.entity_id
_entity_poly.type
_entity_poly.pdbx_seq_one_letter_code
_entity_poly.pdbx_strand_id
1 'polypeptide(L)'
;MMYLKQEEFRVLLLDSRKRLINHQRVSLGSLNESLVEPREVFRPALSSGAKYVILVHNHPSRDPEPSEQDILLTQQFCVWLNTGD
;
A
#
# COMPACT_ATOMS: atom_id res chain seq x y z
N MET A 1 2.79 9.83 8.29
CA MET A 1 4.10 9.81 7.59
C MET A 1 4.66 11.19 7.24
N MET A 2 3.96 12.31 7.52
CA MET A 2 4.30 13.66 7.04
C MET A 2 5.68 14.22 7.50
N TYR A 3 6.32 13.61 8.48
CA TYR A 3 7.65 13.98 8.97
C TYR A 3 8.80 13.19 8.31
N LEU A 4 8.47 12.22 7.45
CA LEU A 4 9.46 11.44 6.73
C LEU A 4 10.06 12.28 5.60
N LYS A 5 11.38 12.25 5.48
CA LYS A 5 12.13 12.96 4.43
C LYS A 5 12.11 12.21 3.08
N GLN A 6 11.64 10.97 3.07
CA GLN A 6 11.61 10.08 1.91
C GLN A 6 10.17 9.66 1.64
N GLU A 7 9.84 9.46 0.36
CA GLU A 7 8.61 8.77 -0.04
C GLU A 7 8.63 7.34 0.51
N GLU A 8 7.53 6.92 1.11
CA GLU A 8 7.33 5.54 1.53
C GLU A 8 5.95 5.06 1.07
N PHE A 9 5.93 3.83 0.57
CA PHE A 9 4.70 3.09 0.38
C PHE A 9 4.58 2.06 1.49
N ARG A 10 3.44 2.08 2.19
CA ARG A 10 3.14 1.16 3.28
C ARG A 10 1.79 0.51 3.07
N VAL A 11 1.68 -0.69 3.62
CA VAL A 11 0.43 -1.42 3.72
C VAL A 11 0.04 -1.56 5.19
N LEU A 12 -1.21 -1.26 5.50
CA LEU A 12 -1.83 -1.56 6.78
C LEU A 12 -2.74 -2.78 6.62
N LEU A 13 -2.59 -3.75 7.52
CA LEU A 13 -3.31 -5.01 7.49
C LEU A 13 -4.29 -5.04 8.65
N LEU A 14 -5.57 -5.25 8.35
CA LEU A 14 -6.64 -5.19 9.34
C LEU A 14 -7.39 -6.52 9.43
N ASP A 15 -7.86 -6.85 10.63
CA ASP A 15 -8.74 -8.00 10.86
C ASP A 15 -10.21 -7.73 10.46
N SER A 16 -11.08 -8.73 10.64
CA SER A 16 -12.52 -8.62 10.34
C SER A 16 -13.27 -7.56 11.16
N ARG A 17 -12.68 -7.09 12.27
CA ARG A 17 -13.22 -6.00 13.11
C ARG A 17 -12.58 -4.66 12.77
N LYS A 18 -11.85 -4.57 11.64
CA LYS A 18 -11.12 -3.38 11.19
C LYS A 18 -10.06 -2.91 12.20
N ARG A 19 -9.49 -3.83 12.99
CA ARG A 19 -8.38 -3.53 13.89
C ARG A 19 -7.07 -3.74 13.15
N LEU A 20 -6.13 -2.81 13.29
CA LEU A 20 -4.79 -2.96 12.75
C LEU A 20 -4.11 -4.15 13.44
N ILE A 21 -3.74 -5.16 12.66
CA ILE A 21 -3.03 -6.35 13.15
C ILE A 21 -1.57 -6.35 12.75
N ASN A 22 -1.24 -5.69 11.63
CA ASN A 22 0.13 -5.56 11.16
C ASN A 22 0.25 -4.37 10.21
N HIS A 23 1.48 -3.90 9.99
CA HIS A 23 1.78 -2.94 8.93
C HIS A 23 3.16 -3.24 8.36
N GLN A 24 3.33 -3.02 7.06
CA GLN A 24 4.60 -3.30 6.39
C GLN A 24 4.97 -2.13 5.48
N ARG A 25 6.25 -1.77 5.50
CA ARG A 25 6.82 -0.89 4.48
C ARG A 25 7.16 -1.73 3.26
N VAL A 26 6.61 -1.33 2.12
CA VAL A 26 6.75 -2.04 0.85
C VAL A 26 7.82 -1.36 0.00
N SER A 27 7.83 -0.01 -0.03
CA SER A 27 8.85 0.76 -0.74
C SER A 27 9.37 1.94 0.10
N LEU A 28 10.62 2.34 -0.20
CA LEU A 28 11.32 3.51 0.32
C LEU A 28 12.02 4.23 -0.83
N GLY A 29 11.71 5.51 -1.04
CA GLY A 29 12.14 6.29 -2.21
C GLY A 29 10.99 6.54 -3.18
N SER A 30 11.28 7.15 -4.33
CA SER A 30 10.23 7.57 -5.25
C SER A 30 9.47 6.37 -5.84
N LEU A 31 8.15 6.50 -5.91
CA LEU A 31 7.22 5.47 -6.36
C LEU A 31 7.28 5.34 -7.89
N ASN A 32 8.37 4.76 -8.40
CA ASN A 32 8.36 4.22 -9.75
C ASN A 32 7.41 3.01 -9.76
N GLU A 33 6.49 2.93 -10.73
CA GLU A 33 5.50 1.84 -10.86
C GLU A 33 6.09 0.42 -10.68
N SER A 34 7.38 0.24 -10.96
CA SER A 34 8.11 -1.02 -10.83
C SER A 34 8.45 -1.45 -9.38
N LEU A 35 8.16 -0.64 -8.34
CA LEU A 35 8.62 -0.88 -6.96
C LEU A 35 7.58 -1.47 -6.01
N VAL A 36 6.30 -1.54 -6.38
CA VAL A 36 5.25 -2.10 -5.51
C VAL A 36 4.64 -3.32 -6.17
N GLU A 37 5.23 -4.47 -5.89
CA GLU A 37 4.74 -5.74 -6.41
C GLU A 37 3.56 -6.26 -5.56
N PRO A 38 2.46 -6.75 -6.17
CA PRO A 38 1.31 -7.27 -5.43
C PRO A 38 1.67 -8.34 -4.41
N ARG A 39 2.66 -9.19 -4.73
CA ARG A 39 3.16 -10.23 -3.83
C ARG A 39 3.66 -9.66 -2.50
N GLU A 40 4.23 -8.46 -2.50
CA GLU A 40 4.77 -7.80 -1.30
C GLU A 40 3.68 -7.22 -0.41
N VAL A 41 2.47 -7.03 -0.97
CA VAL A 41 1.28 -6.59 -0.24
C VAL A 41 0.43 -7.79 0.21
N PHE A 42 0.18 -8.75 -0.68
CA PHE A 42 -0.76 -9.84 -0.41
C PHE A 42 -0.16 -11.00 0.38
N ARG A 43 1.12 -11.36 0.19
CA ARG A 43 1.76 -12.40 1.02
C ARG A 43 1.70 -12.08 2.51
N PRO A 44 2.07 -10.88 2.99
CA PRO A 44 1.95 -10.55 4.40
C PRO A 44 0.49 -10.42 4.82
N ALA A 45 -0.42 -9.92 3.97
CA ALA A 45 -1.84 -9.87 4.27
C ALA A 45 -2.41 -11.28 4.56
N LEU A 46 -2.13 -12.23 3.68
CA LEU A 46 -2.56 -13.63 3.82
C LEU A 46 -1.90 -14.28 5.04
N SER A 47 -0.59 -14.11 5.22
CA SER A 47 0.16 -14.70 6.35
C SER A 47 -0.29 -14.14 7.70
N SER A 48 -0.73 -12.88 7.74
CA SER A 48 -1.25 -12.24 8.96
C SER A 48 -2.71 -12.57 9.23
N GLY A 49 -3.41 -13.26 8.32
CA GLY A 49 -4.85 -13.46 8.40
C GLY A 49 -5.67 -12.18 8.23
N ALA A 50 -5.13 -11.19 7.51
CA ALA A 50 -5.79 -9.92 7.25
C ALA A 50 -7.06 -10.12 6.41
N LYS A 51 -8.09 -9.34 6.72
CA LYS A 51 -9.34 -9.25 5.95
C LYS A 51 -9.46 -7.98 5.14
N TYR A 52 -8.75 -6.93 5.55
CA TYR A 52 -8.69 -5.68 4.81
C TYR A 52 -7.25 -5.21 4.69
N VAL A 53 -7.00 -4.50 3.60
CA VAL A 53 -5.71 -3.92 3.24
C VAL A 53 -5.94 -2.43 2.99
N ILE A 54 -5.12 -1.58 3.60
CA ILE A 54 -5.10 -0.13 3.30
C ILE A 54 -3.72 0.19 2.74
N LEU A 55 -3.70 0.79 1.55
CA LEU A 55 -2.50 1.31 0.91
C LEU A 55 -2.26 2.73 1.42
N VAL A 56 -1.03 3.05 1.80
CA VAL A 56 -0.65 4.37 2.28
C VAL A 56 0.60 4.83 1.58
N HIS A 57 0.51 5.98 0.91
CA HIS A 57 1.63 6.69 0.33
C HIS A 57 1.78 8.05 1.01
N ASN A 58 3.02 8.46 1.30
CA ASN A 58 3.32 9.82 1.70
C ASN A 58 4.08 10.59 0.63
N HIS A 59 3.64 11.81 0.39
CA HIS A 59 4.34 12.81 -0.42
C HIS A 59 5.12 13.76 0.50
N PRO A 60 6.47 13.73 0.53
CA PRO A 60 7.29 14.66 1.31
C PRO A 60 7.08 16.13 0.94
N SER A 61 6.58 16.39 -0.28
CA SER A 61 6.12 17.71 -0.75
C SER A 61 4.97 18.28 0.09
N ARG A 62 4.27 17.43 0.86
CA ARG A 62 3.06 17.73 1.66
C ARG A 62 1.83 18.06 0.83
N ASP A 63 1.90 17.88 -0.49
CA ASP A 63 0.74 17.90 -1.34
C ASP A 63 0.04 16.53 -1.25
N PRO A 64 -1.22 16.46 -0.77
CA PRO A 64 -1.95 15.21 -0.69
C PRO A 64 -2.58 14.79 -2.03
N GLU A 65 -2.48 15.63 -3.08
CA GLU A 65 -3.03 15.30 -4.39
C GLU A 65 -2.37 14.01 -4.92
N PRO A 66 -3.15 12.98 -5.29
CA PRO A 66 -2.59 11.75 -5.83
C PRO A 66 -1.97 12.02 -7.20
N SER A 67 -0.80 11.45 -7.44
CA SER A 67 -0.22 11.39 -8.78
C SER A 67 -1.03 10.46 -9.69
N GLU A 68 -0.84 10.57 -11.01
CA GLU A 68 -1.43 9.60 -11.95
C GLU A 68 -0.98 8.16 -11.63
N GLN A 69 0.27 8.00 -11.19
CA GLN A 69 0.82 6.71 -10.76
C GLN A 69 0.10 6.17 -9.53
N ASP A 70 -0.25 7.01 -8.55
CA ASP A 70 -1.01 6.59 -7.37
C ASP A 70 -2.40 6.05 -7.76
N ILE A 71 -3.05 6.70 -8.74
CA ILE A 71 -4.36 6.30 -9.26
C ILE A 71 -4.25 4.97 -9.99
N LEU A 72 -3.29 4.84 -10.91
CA LEU A 72 -3.08 3.61 -11.69
C LEU A 72 -2.76 2.42 -10.79
N LEU A 73 -1.85 2.60 -9.83
CA LEU A 73 -1.48 1.56 -8.87
C LEU A 73 -2.71 1.12 -8.06
N THR A 74 -3.50 2.07 -7.56
CA THR A 74 -4.72 1.77 -6.81
C THR A 74 -5.70 0.95 -7.65
N GLN A 75 -5.88 1.30 -8.93
CA GLN A 75 -6.75 0.55 -9.85
C GLN A 75 -6.23 -0.88 -10.09
N GLN A 76 -4.92 -1.07 -10.27
CA GLN A 76 -4.31 -2.40 -10.43
C GLN A 76 -4.56 -3.27 -9.20
N PHE A 77 -4.38 -2.73 -7.99
CA PHE A 77 -4.69 -3.45 -6.74
C PHE A 77 -6.17 -3.83 -6.64
N CYS A 78 -7.09 -2.97 -7.07
CA CYS A 78 -8.51 -3.32 -7.13
C CYS A 78 -8.78 -4.48 -8.09
N VAL A 79 -8.10 -4.53 -9.24
CA VAL A 79 -8.21 -5.66 -10.17
C VAL A 79 -7.71 -6.94 -9.50
N TRP A 80 -6.50 -6.94 -8.94
CA TRP A 80 -5.92 -8.13 -8.29
C TRP A 80 -6.78 -8.68 -7.14
N LEU A 81 -7.35 -7.81 -6.32
CA LEU A 81 -8.26 -8.21 -5.23
C LEU A 81 -9.54 -8.89 -5.75
N ASN A 82 -9.98 -8.56 -6.96
CA ASN A 82 -11.20 -9.11 -7.55
C ASN A 82 -10.92 -10.34 -8.43
N THR A 83 -9.73 -10.47 -9.01
CA THR A 83 -9.37 -11.59 -9.89
C THR A 83 -8.73 -12.76 -9.13
N GLY A 84 -8.12 -12.53 -7.97
CA GLY A 84 -7.58 -13.59 -7.11
C GLY A 84 -6.29 -14.23 -7.61
N ASP A 85 -5.60 -13.61 -8.58
CA ASP A 85 -4.29 -14.02 -9.11
C ASP A 85 -3.11 -13.46 -8.29
#